data_AF-A0A8C5Y348-F1
#
_entry.id   AF-A0A8C5Y348-F1
#
_cell.length_a   1.000
_cell.length_b   1.000
_cell.length_c   1.000
_cell.angle_alpha   90.00
_cell.angle_beta   90.00
_cell.angle_gamma   90.00
#
_symmetry.space_group_name_H-M   'P 1'
#
loop_
_entity.id
_entity.type
_entity.pdbx_description
1 polymer ?
#
loop_
_entity_poly.entity_id
_entity_poly.type
_entity_poly.pdbx_seq_one_letter_code
_entity_poly.pdbx_strand_id
1 'polypeptide(L)'
;MFLKQAFEGEYPKLLRLCNDLWKRLQQYSQNIQGNFSASGTTDLFVDLQHMEDDTQDIFIPKKPDYDPEKALKDSLQPYEAAYLSKSLSQLFDPINLVFPPGGRNPPSSDELDGIIKTIASELNVAAVDANLTLAVSKNVAKTIQLYGVKSEQLLSTQGDASQVIGPLTEGQRRNVAIVNSLYKLHQSVTKVVSSQSSFPPAAEQTIISALKLEEFNMQDFISC
;
A
#
# COMPACT_ATOMS: atom_id res chain seq x y z
N MET A 1 -11.30 17.30 18.03
CA MET A 1 -11.39 15.84 17.82
C MET A 1 -11.82 15.49 16.38
N PHE A 2 -12.88 16.10 15.85
CA PHE A 2 -13.38 15.85 14.49
C PHE A 2 -12.39 16.10 13.33
N LEU A 3 -11.59 17.17 13.39
CA LEU A 3 -10.65 17.49 12.30
C LEU A 3 -9.57 16.42 12.12
N LYS A 4 -9.00 15.93 13.22
CA LYS A 4 -7.97 14.88 13.19
C LYS A 4 -8.54 13.60 12.57
N GLN A 5 -9.72 13.20 13.00
CA GLN A 5 -10.40 12.00 12.51
C GLN A 5 -10.82 12.12 11.03
N ALA A 6 -11.18 13.33 10.58
CA ALA A 6 -11.46 13.61 9.17
C ALA A 6 -10.19 13.48 8.31
N PHE A 7 -9.05 14.01 8.77
CA PHE A 7 -7.77 13.89 8.05
C PHE A 7 -7.22 12.45 8.03
N GLU A 8 -7.42 11.68 9.10
CA GLU A 8 -7.09 10.25 9.11
C GLU A 8 -7.97 9.45 8.15
N GLY A 9 -9.26 9.80 8.06
CA GLY A 9 -10.21 9.13 7.17
C GLY A 9 -10.01 9.47 5.68
N GLU A 10 -9.51 10.67 5.38
CA GLU A 10 -9.31 11.15 4.01
C GLU A 10 -7.82 11.37 3.66
N TYR A 11 -6.91 10.70 4.36
CA TYR A 11 -5.46 10.85 4.15
C TYR A 11 -5.01 10.81 2.68
N PRO A 12 -5.50 9.90 1.81
CA PRO A 12 -5.14 9.89 0.39
C PRO A 12 -5.46 11.21 -0.34
N LYS A 13 -6.59 11.86 0.00
CA LYS A 13 -6.97 13.16 -0.58
C LYS A 13 -6.05 14.27 -0.06
N LEU A 14 -5.74 14.25 1.25
CA LEU A 14 -4.80 15.19 1.87
C LEU A 14 -3.41 15.08 1.21
N LEU A 15 -2.91 13.85 1.04
CA LEU A 15 -1.63 13.59 0.41
C LEU A 15 -1.59 14.11 -1.03
N ARG A 16 -2.66 13.89 -1.82
CA ARG A 16 -2.78 14.45 -3.17
C ARG A 16 -2.72 15.98 -3.16
N LEU A 17 -3.47 16.64 -2.27
CA LEU A 17 -3.47 18.10 -2.16
C LEU A 17 -2.10 18.66 -1.76
N CYS A 18 -1.41 18.02 -0.82
CA CYS A 18 -0.06 18.40 -0.42
C CYS A 18 0.95 18.25 -1.57
N ASN A 19 0.89 17.13 -2.31
CA ASN A 19 1.72 16.90 -3.48
C ASN A 19 1.46 17.95 -4.59
N ASP A 20 0.21 18.33 -4.82
CA ASP A 20 -0.16 19.35 -5.81
C ASP A 20 0.33 20.74 -5.41
N LEU A 21 0.21 21.09 -4.12
CA LEU A 21 0.72 22.35 -3.58
C LEU A 21 2.24 22.43 -3.69
N TRP A 22 2.94 21.34 -3.38
CA TRP A 22 4.39 21.26 -3.50
C TRP A 22 4.87 21.49 -4.93
N LYS A 23 4.24 20.82 -5.91
CA LYS A 23 4.55 21.01 -7.34
C LYS A 23 4.33 22.45 -7.80
N ARG A 24 3.23 23.08 -7.37
CA ARG A 24 2.95 24.49 -7.70
C ARG A 24 3.99 25.43 -7.09
N LEU A 25 4.44 25.17 -5.87
CA LEU A 25 5.46 25.96 -5.21
C LEU A 25 6.81 25.84 -5.93
N GLN A 26 7.20 24.64 -6.37
CA GLN A 26 8.41 24.42 -7.18
C GLN A 26 8.32 25.12 -8.55
N GLN A 27 7.17 25.07 -9.22
CA GLN A 27 6.96 25.79 -10.48
C GLN A 27 7.07 27.31 -10.28
N TYR A 28 6.51 27.84 -9.18
CA TYR A 28 6.59 29.26 -8.86
C TYR A 28 8.03 29.70 -8.56
N SER A 29 8.80 28.92 -7.80
CA SER A 29 10.21 29.24 -7.53
C SER A 29 11.06 29.22 -8.80
N GLN A 30 10.84 28.25 -9.69
CA GLN A 30 11.52 28.18 -10.99
C GLN A 30 11.17 29.37 -11.89
N ASN A 31 9.90 29.79 -11.92
CA ASN A 31 9.45 30.95 -12.68
C ASN A 31 10.09 32.26 -12.17
N ILE A 32 10.22 32.44 -10.85
CA ILE A 32 10.90 33.61 -10.28
C ILE A 32 12.37 33.65 -10.69
N GLN A 33 13.09 32.52 -10.61
CA GLN A 33 14.50 32.46 -11.01
C GLN A 33 14.68 32.68 -12.52
N GLY A 34 13.81 32.12 -13.36
CA GLY A 34 13.85 32.30 -14.81
C GLY A 34 13.61 33.75 -15.26
N ASN A 35 12.74 34.48 -14.56
CA ASN A 35 12.46 35.89 -14.85
C ASN A 35 13.62 36.83 -14.49
N PHE A 36 14.44 36.47 -13.49
CA PHE A 36 15.64 37.24 -13.14
C PHE A 36 16.78 37.06 -14.17
N SER A 37 16.89 35.90 -14.80
CA SER A 37 17.92 35.63 -15.82
C SER A 37 17.55 36.14 -17.23
N ALA A 38 16.26 36.38 -17.51
CA ALA A 38 15.79 36.86 -18.80
C ALA A 38 15.80 38.40 -18.96
N SER A 39 15.94 39.15 -17.87
CA SER A 39 16.10 40.61 -17.93
C SER A 39 17.57 40.97 -18.15
N GLY A 40 18.05 40.72 -19.36
CA GLY A 40 19.29 41.31 -19.87
C GLY A 40 19.15 42.82 -19.99
N THR A 41 19.50 43.55 -18.93
CA THR A 41 19.99 44.92 -19.03
C THR A 41 21.49 44.90 -18.71
N THR A 42 22.27 44.47 -19.70
CA THR A 42 23.62 44.97 -19.90
C THR A 42 23.51 46.48 -20.10
N ASP A 43 23.97 47.30 -19.14
CA ASP A 43 24.64 48.60 -19.40
C ASP A 43 24.79 49.53 -18.18
N LEU A 44 24.96 49.05 -16.94
CA LEU A 44 25.46 49.92 -15.84
C LEU A 44 26.20 49.15 -14.74
N PHE A 45 27.19 48.32 -15.12
CA PHE A 45 28.09 47.65 -14.15
C PHE A 45 29.55 47.99 -14.42
N VAL A 46 29.89 49.28 -14.32
CA VAL A 46 31.27 49.73 -14.11
C VAL A 46 31.24 50.90 -13.13
N ASP A 47 30.81 50.66 -11.90
CA ASP A 47 31.42 51.29 -10.73
C ASP A 47 30.94 50.60 -9.45
N LEU A 48 31.74 50.67 -8.39
CA LEU A 48 31.58 49.97 -7.10
C LEU A 48 32.12 48.52 -7.08
N GLN A 49 33.41 48.42 -7.39
CA GLN A 49 34.27 47.58 -6.55
C GLN A 49 34.32 48.19 -5.14
N HIS A 50 34.30 47.32 -4.13
CA HIS A 50 34.69 47.58 -2.74
C HIS A 50 33.58 48.07 -1.78
N MET A 51 32.82 47.12 -1.23
CA MET A 51 32.51 47.02 0.20
C MET A 51 32.09 45.57 0.45
N GLU A 52 33.00 44.81 1.04
CA GLU A 52 32.75 43.49 1.59
C GLU A 52 31.89 43.59 2.84
N ASP A 53 31.09 42.54 3.05
CA ASP A 53 30.53 42.09 4.33
C ASP A 53 29.29 42.84 4.89
N ASP A 54 28.39 42.07 5.50
CA ASP A 54 27.16 42.50 6.22
C ASP A 54 25.92 42.95 5.42
N THR A 55 25.48 42.14 4.46
CA THR A 55 24.02 41.91 4.29
C THR A 55 23.68 40.51 4.76
N GLN A 56 23.55 40.39 6.08
CA GLN A 56 22.92 39.24 6.72
C GLN A 56 21.54 39.03 6.09
N ASP A 57 21.38 37.91 5.38
CA ASP A 57 20.08 37.34 5.03
C ASP A 57 19.31 37.04 6.34
N ILE A 58 18.60 38.06 6.85
CA ILE A 58 17.94 38.09 8.17
C ILE A 58 16.74 37.13 8.28
N PHE A 59 16.39 36.32 7.26
CA PHE A 59 15.17 35.50 7.36
C PHE A 59 15.27 34.00 7.10
N ILE A 60 16.40 33.44 6.66
CA ILE A 60 16.55 31.97 6.61
C ILE A 60 18.00 31.62 6.90
N PRO A 61 18.38 31.24 8.14
CA PRO A 61 19.61 30.51 8.31
C PRO A 61 19.47 29.22 7.50
N LYS A 62 20.16 29.15 6.35
CA LYS A 62 20.25 27.93 5.54
C LYS A 62 20.89 26.86 6.43
N LYS A 63 20.06 26.10 7.14
CA LYS A 63 20.47 24.83 7.73
C LYS A 63 20.90 23.95 6.56
N PRO A 64 22.14 23.45 6.54
CA PRO A 64 22.70 22.76 5.38
C PRO A 64 21.96 21.45 4.99
N ASP A 65 21.04 20.96 5.83
CA ASP A 65 20.26 19.73 5.64
C ASP A 65 18.73 19.92 5.66
N TYR A 66 18.22 21.16 5.53
CA TYR A 66 16.76 21.36 5.52
C TYR A 66 16.17 21.04 4.14
N ASP A 67 15.57 19.85 4.01
CA ASP A 67 14.71 19.50 2.88
C ASP A 67 13.25 19.85 3.21
N PRO A 68 12.69 20.92 2.62
CA PRO A 68 11.31 21.35 2.84
C PRO A 68 10.28 20.29 2.39
N GLU A 69 10.59 19.46 1.39
CA GLU A 69 9.69 18.38 0.96
C GLU A 69 9.59 17.31 2.05
N LYS A 70 10.75 16.93 2.61
CA LYS A 70 10.83 15.99 3.72
C LYS A 70 10.13 16.52 4.96
N ALA A 71 10.34 17.78 5.33
CA ALA A 71 9.67 18.40 6.48
C ALA A 71 8.14 18.41 6.33
N LEU A 72 7.63 18.65 5.11
CA LEU A 72 6.20 18.57 4.81
C LEU A 72 5.68 17.13 4.94
N LYS A 73 6.37 16.15 4.37
CA LYS A 73 6.02 14.72 4.49
C LYS A 73 6.06 14.22 5.93
N ASP A 74 7.06 14.64 6.70
CA ASP A 74 7.22 14.31 8.12
C ASP A 74 6.03 14.83 8.95
N SER A 75 5.49 16.00 8.60
CA SER A 75 4.29 16.54 9.26
C SER A 75 3.02 15.71 9.01
N LEU A 76 2.99 14.91 7.93
CA LEU A 76 1.86 14.07 7.54
C LEU A 76 1.94 12.64 8.13
N GLN A 77 3.11 12.23 8.61
CA GLN A 77 3.36 10.87 9.13
C GLN A 77 2.33 10.35 10.16
N PRO A 78 1.87 11.15 11.15
CA PRO A 78 0.89 10.66 12.11
C PRO A 78 -0.46 10.27 11.48
N TYR A 79 -0.86 10.98 10.41
CA TYR A 79 -2.10 10.70 9.69
C TYR A 79 -1.95 9.49 8.78
N GLU A 80 -0.78 9.33 8.15
CA GLU A 80 -0.45 8.14 7.38
C GLU A 80 -0.52 6.88 8.26
N ALA A 81 0.12 6.91 9.43
CA ALA A 81 0.12 5.78 10.35
C ALA A 81 -1.30 5.38 10.78
N ALA A 82 -2.14 6.35 11.14
CA ALA A 82 -3.52 6.12 11.50
C ALA A 82 -4.36 5.56 10.33
N TYR A 83 -4.17 6.10 9.12
CA TYR A 83 -4.79 5.59 7.91
C TYR A 83 -4.38 4.13 7.64
N LEU A 84 -3.09 3.82 7.72
CA LEU A 84 -2.58 2.47 7.49
C LEU A 84 -3.08 1.46 8.51
N SER A 85 -3.23 1.85 9.79
CA SER A 85 -3.87 1.01 10.80
C SER A 85 -5.33 0.71 10.45
N LYS A 86 -6.08 1.73 10.03
CA LYS A 86 -7.48 1.58 9.60
C LYS A 86 -7.62 0.70 8.36
N SER A 87 -6.78 0.93 7.35
CA SER A 87 -6.73 0.12 6.11
C SER A 87 -6.46 -1.35 6.44
N LEU A 88 -5.53 -1.63 7.34
CA LEU A 88 -5.24 -3.01 7.78
C LEU A 88 -6.45 -3.66 8.46
N SER A 89 -7.15 -2.93 9.35
CA SER A 89 -8.37 -3.45 9.98
C SER A 89 -9.45 -3.77 8.94
N GLN A 90 -9.71 -2.86 8.00
CA GLN A 90 -10.70 -3.05 6.94
C GLN A 90 -10.38 -4.26 6.04
N LEU A 91 -9.10 -4.53 5.79
CA LEU A 91 -8.65 -5.72 5.06
C LEU A 91 -8.81 -7.01 5.87
N PHE A 92 -8.63 -6.95 7.19
CA PHE A 92 -8.73 -8.11 8.08
C PHE A 92 -10.17 -8.47 8.43
N ASP A 93 -11.07 -7.49 8.53
CA ASP A 93 -12.48 -7.69 8.88
C ASP A 93 -13.17 -8.76 8.02
N PRO A 94 -13.15 -8.72 6.67
CA PRO A 94 -13.80 -9.75 5.85
C PRO A 94 -13.14 -11.12 6.03
N ILE A 95 -11.83 -11.21 6.26
CA ILE A 95 -11.18 -12.50 6.57
C ILE A 95 -11.69 -13.04 7.91
N ASN A 96 -11.85 -12.19 8.91
CA ASN A 96 -12.34 -12.63 10.21
C ASN A 96 -13.81 -13.06 10.19
N LEU A 97 -14.61 -12.53 9.26
CA LEU A 97 -15.98 -12.97 9.03
C LEU A 97 -16.05 -14.34 8.34
N VAL A 98 -15.22 -14.56 7.33
CA VAL A 98 -15.18 -15.80 6.56
C VAL A 98 -14.56 -16.96 7.37
N PHE A 99 -13.67 -16.63 8.30
CA PHE A 99 -13.04 -17.60 9.19
C PHE A 99 -13.37 -17.27 10.67
N PRO A 100 -14.62 -17.53 11.11
CA PRO A 100 -15.00 -17.32 12.50
C PRO A 100 -14.26 -18.30 13.41
N PRO A 101 -13.96 -17.92 14.67
CA PRO A 101 -13.29 -18.81 15.61
C PRO A 101 -14.12 -20.08 15.84
N GLY A 102 -13.55 -21.23 15.49
CA GLY A 102 -14.22 -22.55 15.56
C GLY A 102 -15.02 -22.95 14.32
N GLY A 103 -15.08 -22.10 13.29
CA GLY A 103 -15.63 -22.46 11.98
C GLY A 103 -14.77 -23.52 11.30
N ARG A 104 -15.42 -24.49 10.64
CA ARG A 104 -14.75 -25.53 9.84
C ARG A 104 -15.08 -25.48 8.35
N ASN A 105 -15.89 -24.50 7.95
CA ASN A 105 -16.36 -24.40 6.59
C ASN A 105 -15.34 -23.65 5.74
N PRO A 106 -14.99 -24.16 4.55
CA PRO A 106 -14.16 -23.43 3.61
C PRO A 106 -14.90 -22.17 3.10
N PRO A 107 -14.16 -21.12 2.70
CA PRO A 107 -14.73 -19.90 2.12
C PRO A 107 -15.58 -20.19 0.89
N SER A 108 -16.76 -19.57 0.81
CA SER A 108 -17.58 -19.56 -0.40
C SER A 108 -17.03 -18.59 -1.45
N SER A 109 -17.53 -18.71 -2.69
CA SER A 109 -17.10 -17.83 -3.78
C SER A 109 -17.51 -16.37 -3.54
N ASP A 110 -18.71 -16.14 -3.00
CA ASP A 110 -19.24 -14.79 -2.75
C ASP A 110 -18.45 -14.07 -1.63
N GLU A 111 -18.05 -14.84 -0.61
CA GLU A 111 -17.20 -14.37 0.49
C GLU A 111 -15.80 -13.97 -0.02
N LEU A 112 -15.22 -14.81 -0.89
CA LEU A 112 -13.94 -14.53 -1.51
C LEU A 112 -14.01 -13.27 -2.40
N ASP A 113 -15.08 -13.12 -3.17
CA ASP A 113 -15.32 -11.90 -3.97
C ASP A 113 -15.43 -10.65 -3.09
N GLY A 114 -15.99 -10.78 -1.89
CA GLY A 114 -16.01 -9.72 -0.88
C GLY A 114 -14.61 -9.29 -0.46
N ILE A 115 -13.74 -10.25 -0.14
CA ILE A 115 -12.32 -10.00 0.22
C ILE A 115 -11.59 -9.31 -0.94
N ILE A 116 -11.74 -9.83 -2.16
CA ILE A 116 -11.11 -9.27 -3.37
C ILE A 116 -11.57 -7.84 -3.64
N LYS A 117 -12.86 -7.54 -3.48
CA LYS A 117 -13.39 -6.18 -3.63
C LYS A 117 -12.78 -5.21 -2.61
N THR A 118 -12.63 -5.64 -1.36
CA THR A 118 -11.98 -4.82 -0.33
C THR A 118 -10.52 -4.55 -0.68
N ILE A 119 -9.75 -5.57 -1.08
CA ILE A 119 -8.36 -5.40 -1.53
C ILE A 119 -8.28 -4.41 -2.70
N ALA A 120 -9.14 -4.57 -3.71
CA ALA A 120 -9.16 -3.68 -4.87
C ALA A 120 -9.51 -2.24 -4.49
N SER A 121 -10.46 -2.04 -3.57
CA SER A 121 -10.85 -0.72 -3.06
C SER A 121 -9.68 -0.04 -2.35
N GLU A 122 -9.00 -0.74 -1.45
CA GLU A 122 -7.85 -0.19 -0.70
C GLU A 122 -6.69 0.20 -1.63
N LEU A 123 -6.36 -0.65 -2.60
CA LEU A 123 -5.31 -0.37 -3.59
C LEU A 123 -5.71 0.80 -4.51
N ASN A 124 -6.98 0.91 -4.90
CA ASN A 124 -7.46 2.01 -5.74
C ASN A 124 -7.44 3.35 -5.01
N VAL A 125 -7.80 3.36 -3.72
CA VAL A 125 -7.72 4.56 -2.88
C VAL A 125 -6.26 4.99 -2.66
N ALA A 126 -5.33 4.04 -2.55
CA ALA A 126 -3.90 4.30 -2.38
C ALA A 126 -3.18 4.76 -3.66
N ALA A 127 -3.74 4.47 -4.84
CA ALA A 127 -3.15 4.75 -6.16
C ALA A 127 -2.87 6.23 -6.45
N VAL A 128 -3.24 7.14 -5.54
CA VAL A 128 -2.92 8.57 -5.61
C VAL A 128 -1.44 8.88 -5.42
N ASP A 129 -0.68 7.99 -4.77
CA ASP A 129 0.73 8.15 -4.47
C ASP A 129 1.45 6.79 -4.45
N ALA A 130 2.66 6.73 -4.99
CA ALA A 130 3.41 5.47 -5.10
C ALA A 130 3.87 4.92 -3.74
N ASN A 131 4.24 5.79 -2.79
CA ASN A 131 4.67 5.37 -1.45
C ASN A 131 3.46 4.88 -0.65
N LEU A 132 2.33 5.56 -0.76
CA LEU A 132 1.09 5.10 -0.14
C LEU A 132 0.62 3.76 -0.73
N THR A 133 0.68 3.61 -2.05
CA THR A 133 0.37 2.34 -2.73
C THR A 133 1.28 1.22 -2.23
N LEU A 134 2.58 1.47 -2.06
CA LEU A 134 3.51 0.50 -1.49
C LEU A 134 3.16 0.15 -0.03
N ALA A 135 2.83 1.14 0.80
CA ALA A 135 2.46 0.91 2.19
C ALA A 135 1.17 0.09 2.32
N VAL A 136 0.13 0.39 1.52
CA VAL A 136 -1.11 -0.39 1.46
C VAL A 136 -0.85 -1.79 0.87
N SER A 137 0.04 -1.93 -0.10
CA SER A 137 0.42 -3.24 -0.65
C SER A 137 1.08 -4.13 0.40
N LYS A 138 1.82 -3.57 1.37
CA LYS A 138 2.32 -4.33 2.54
C LYS A 138 1.18 -4.78 3.45
N ASN A 139 0.12 -3.99 3.62
CA ASN A 139 -1.07 -4.42 4.36
C ASN A 139 -1.83 -5.52 3.61
N VAL A 140 -1.94 -5.42 2.28
CA VAL A 140 -2.51 -6.49 1.43
C VAL A 140 -1.67 -7.77 1.55
N ALA A 141 -0.35 -7.68 1.54
CA ALA A 141 0.52 -8.85 1.75
C ALA A 141 0.28 -9.53 3.12
N LYS A 142 0.14 -8.75 4.21
CA LYS A 142 -0.24 -9.29 5.53
C LYS A 142 -1.63 -9.94 5.51
N THR A 143 -2.54 -9.41 4.71
CA THR A 143 -3.92 -9.87 4.56
C THR A 143 -3.96 -11.22 3.84
N ILE A 144 -3.19 -11.36 2.76
CA ILE A 144 -2.96 -12.63 2.06
C ILE A 144 -2.38 -13.64 3.04
N GLN A 145 -1.28 -13.31 3.73
CA GLN A 145 -0.68 -14.19 4.73
C GLN A 145 -1.66 -14.64 5.83
N LEU A 146 -2.51 -13.73 6.33
CA LEU A 146 -3.54 -14.08 7.31
C LEU A 146 -4.56 -15.07 6.73
N TYR A 147 -5.00 -14.87 5.48
CA TYR A 147 -5.88 -15.79 4.78
C TYR A 147 -5.24 -17.19 4.64
N GLY A 148 -3.97 -17.25 4.25
CA GLY A 148 -3.18 -18.50 4.18
C GLY A 148 -3.11 -19.22 5.53
N VAL A 149 -2.71 -18.52 6.60
CA VAL A 149 -2.63 -19.11 7.95
C VAL A 149 -3.99 -19.63 8.43
N LYS A 150 -5.07 -18.89 8.19
CA LYS A 150 -6.42 -19.35 8.57
C LYS A 150 -6.89 -20.53 7.72
N SER A 151 -6.55 -20.54 6.44
CA SER A 151 -6.84 -21.65 5.53
C SER A 151 -6.12 -22.93 5.97
N GLU A 152 -4.86 -22.81 6.40
CA GLU A 152 -4.08 -23.92 6.95
C GLU A 152 -4.72 -24.51 8.21
N GLN A 153 -5.23 -23.68 9.11
CA GLN A 153 -5.93 -24.13 10.33
C GLN A 153 -7.21 -24.94 10.05
N LEU A 154 -7.79 -24.82 8.86
CA LEU A 154 -8.97 -25.59 8.44
C LEU A 154 -8.61 -26.93 7.77
N LEU A 155 -7.34 -27.14 7.42
CA LEU A 155 -6.91 -28.34 6.73
C LEU A 155 -7.07 -29.57 7.63
N SER A 156 -7.38 -30.68 6.99
CA SER A 156 -7.38 -32.00 7.61
C SER A 156 -6.09 -32.70 7.24
N THR A 157 -5.33 -33.12 8.24
CA THR A 157 -4.00 -33.74 8.09
C THR A 157 -3.94 -35.16 8.65
N GLN A 158 -5.06 -35.69 9.13
CA GLN A 158 -5.15 -37.01 9.76
C GLN A 158 -5.69 -38.07 8.78
N GLY A 159 -6.04 -39.27 9.27
CA GLY A 159 -6.46 -40.41 8.44
C GLY A 159 -7.58 -40.13 7.42
N ASP A 160 -8.43 -39.13 7.68
CA ASP A 160 -9.43 -38.67 6.71
C ASP A 160 -8.80 -38.05 5.45
N ALA A 161 -7.59 -37.52 5.50
CA ALA A 161 -6.92 -36.86 4.36
C ALA A 161 -6.12 -37.85 3.50
N SER A 162 -5.46 -38.85 4.11
CA SER A 162 -4.59 -39.81 3.41
C SER A 162 -5.29 -41.09 2.94
N GLN A 163 -6.62 -41.14 2.92
CA GLN A 163 -7.33 -42.31 2.39
C GLN A 163 -7.16 -42.40 0.86
N VAL A 164 -6.39 -43.40 0.39
CA VAL A 164 -6.12 -43.61 -1.04
C VAL A 164 -7.07 -44.65 -1.66
N ILE A 165 -7.83 -45.38 -0.85
CA ILE A 165 -8.74 -46.45 -1.31
C ILE A 165 -10.16 -46.14 -0.84
N GLY A 166 -11.03 -45.69 -1.75
CA GLY A 166 -12.44 -45.39 -1.49
C GLY A 166 -12.92 -44.06 -2.10
N PRO A 167 -14.22 -43.73 -1.98
CA PRO A 167 -14.74 -42.42 -2.38
C PRO A 167 -14.12 -41.32 -1.50
N LEU A 168 -14.02 -40.10 -2.05
CA LEU A 168 -13.44 -38.95 -1.34
C LEU A 168 -14.04 -38.80 0.06
N THR A 169 -13.20 -38.54 1.06
CA THR A 169 -13.66 -38.22 2.41
C THR A 169 -14.14 -36.76 2.51
N GLU A 170 -14.83 -36.42 3.60
CA GLU A 170 -15.15 -35.02 3.91
C GLU A 170 -13.89 -34.17 4.17
N GLY A 171 -12.82 -34.79 4.69
CA GLY A 171 -11.52 -34.13 4.88
C GLY A 171 -10.86 -33.75 3.55
N GLN A 172 -10.83 -34.68 2.60
CA GLN A 172 -10.30 -34.45 1.25
C GLN A 172 -11.13 -33.41 0.50
N ARG A 173 -12.47 -33.49 0.55
CA ARG A 173 -13.36 -32.47 -0.04
C ARG A 173 -13.07 -31.08 0.50
N ARG A 174 -12.91 -30.95 1.82
CA ARG A 174 -12.59 -29.68 2.48
C ARG A 174 -11.22 -29.16 2.07
N ASN A 175 -10.19 -29.99 2.08
CA ASN A 175 -8.84 -29.58 1.65
C ASN A 175 -8.85 -29.09 0.20
N VAL A 176 -9.53 -29.81 -0.71
CA VAL A 176 -9.69 -29.38 -2.11
C VAL A 176 -10.42 -28.04 -2.20
N ALA A 177 -11.48 -27.83 -1.42
CA ALA A 177 -12.19 -26.55 -1.40
C ALA A 177 -11.30 -25.40 -0.90
N ILE A 178 -10.48 -25.62 0.12
CA ILE A 178 -9.53 -24.64 0.67
C ILE A 178 -8.47 -24.28 -0.38
N VAL A 179 -7.83 -25.28 -0.99
CA VAL A 179 -6.82 -25.07 -2.05
C VAL A 179 -7.41 -24.31 -3.24
N ASN A 180 -8.62 -24.67 -3.67
CA ASN A 180 -9.33 -23.94 -4.72
C ASN A 180 -9.61 -22.48 -4.34
N SER A 181 -9.94 -22.21 -3.07
CA SER A 181 -10.15 -20.84 -2.58
C SER A 181 -8.85 -20.03 -2.60
N LEU A 182 -7.73 -20.61 -2.13
CA LEU A 182 -6.41 -19.97 -2.17
C LEU A 182 -5.99 -19.67 -3.61
N TYR A 183 -6.17 -20.62 -4.52
CA TYR A 183 -5.85 -20.42 -5.93
C TYR A 183 -6.70 -19.31 -6.57
N LYS A 184 -8.01 -19.26 -6.26
CA LYS A 184 -8.89 -18.18 -6.71
C LYS A 184 -8.47 -16.83 -6.16
N LEU A 185 -8.08 -16.76 -4.89
CA LEU A 185 -7.55 -15.54 -4.27
C LEU A 185 -6.30 -15.08 -5.03
N HIS A 186 -5.35 -15.99 -5.26
CA HIS A 186 -4.12 -15.73 -6.00
C HIS A 186 -4.40 -15.13 -7.39
N GLN A 187 -5.22 -15.81 -8.20
CA GLN A 187 -5.57 -15.34 -9.54
C GLN A 187 -6.24 -13.96 -9.50
N SER A 188 -7.17 -13.76 -8.57
CA SER A 188 -7.96 -12.54 -8.48
C SER A 188 -7.11 -11.34 -8.02
N VAL A 189 -6.25 -11.52 -7.01
CA VAL A 189 -5.32 -10.48 -6.56
C VAL A 189 -4.31 -10.13 -7.68
N THR A 190 -3.77 -11.13 -8.37
CA THR A 190 -2.88 -10.91 -9.53
C THR A 190 -3.57 -10.09 -10.62
N LYS A 191 -4.86 -10.38 -10.87
CA LYS A 191 -5.68 -9.63 -11.83
C LYS A 191 -5.91 -8.18 -11.37
N VAL A 192 -6.18 -7.95 -10.09
CA VAL A 192 -6.33 -6.59 -9.53
C VAL A 192 -5.05 -5.78 -9.76
N VAL A 193 -3.89 -6.36 -9.44
CA VAL A 193 -2.58 -5.70 -9.62
C VAL A 193 -2.30 -5.38 -11.09
N SER A 194 -2.48 -6.36 -11.98
CA SER A 194 -2.23 -6.18 -13.43
C SER A 194 -3.23 -5.26 -14.13
N SER A 195 -4.42 -5.06 -13.55
CA SER A 195 -5.42 -4.13 -14.09
C SER A 195 -5.09 -2.65 -13.83
N GLN A 196 -4.17 -2.35 -12.91
CA GLN A 196 -3.77 -0.98 -12.60
C GLN A 196 -2.69 -0.50 -13.58
N SER A 197 -3.00 0.54 -14.35
CA SER A 197 -2.14 1.06 -15.43
C SER A 197 -0.79 1.63 -14.97
N SER A 198 -0.64 1.95 -13.69
CA SER A 198 0.57 2.56 -13.12
C SER A 198 0.86 2.00 -11.72
N PHE A 199 0.94 0.67 -11.59
CA PHE A 199 1.28 0.04 -10.32
C PHE A 199 2.79 0.14 -10.02
N PRO A 200 3.20 0.59 -8.82
CA PRO A 200 4.63 0.68 -8.49
C PRO A 200 5.30 -0.70 -8.47
N PRO A 201 6.48 -0.89 -9.09
CA PRO A 201 7.14 -2.20 -9.15
C PRO A 201 7.45 -2.80 -7.76
N ALA A 202 7.84 -1.97 -6.79
CA ALA A 202 8.08 -2.43 -5.42
C ALA A 202 6.79 -2.94 -4.73
N ALA A 203 5.65 -2.33 -5.04
CA ALA A 203 4.34 -2.74 -4.54
C ALA A 203 3.93 -4.07 -5.18
N GLU A 204 4.14 -4.20 -6.49
CA GLU A 204 3.91 -5.44 -7.25
C GLU A 204 4.71 -6.61 -6.67
N GLN A 205 6.02 -6.43 -6.51
CA GLN A 205 6.89 -7.46 -5.95
C GLN A 205 6.49 -7.85 -4.53
N THR A 206 6.00 -6.90 -3.73
CA THR A 206 5.52 -7.18 -2.36
C THR A 206 4.33 -8.14 -2.39
N ILE A 207 3.35 -7.89 -3.26
CA ILE A 207 2.15 -8.74 -3.38
C ILE A 207 2.50 -10.08 -4.01
N ILE A 208 3.28 -10.11 -5.10
CA ILE A 208 3.70 -11.35 -5.76
C ILE A 208 4.50 -12.24 -4.80
N SER A 209 5.37 -11.67 -3.97
CA SER A 209 6.13 -12.45 -2.99
C SER A 209 5.23 -13.10 -1.94
N ALA A 210 4.19 -12.39 -1.48
CA ALA A 210 3.22 -12.96 -0.54
C ALA A 210 2.41 -14.09 -1.17
N LEU A 211 2.02 -13.93 -2.44
CA LEU A 211 1.30 -14.92 -3.22
C LEU A 211 2.12 -16.20 -3.48
N LYS A 212 3.41 -16.06 -3.83
CA LYS A 212 4.32 -17.20 -4.03
C LYS A 212 4.56 -18.00 -2.77
N LEU A 213 4.58 -17.34 -1.60
CA LEU A 213 4.73 -18.02 -0.33
C LEU A 213 3.52 -18.95 -0.06
N GLU A 214 2.30 -18.52 -0.43
CA GLU A 214 1.12 -19.39 -0.35
C GLU A 214 1.18 -20.56 -1.33
N GLU A 215 1.66 -20.36 -2.56
CA GLU A 215 1.85 -21.45 -3.52
C GLU A 215 2.82 -22.52 -3.02
N PHE A 216 3.93 -22.11 -2.41
CA PHE A 216 4.90 -23.04 -1.83
C PHE A 216 4.27 -23.86 -0.70
N ASN A 217 3.56 -23.20 0.22
CA ASN A 217 2.87 -23.88 1.31
C ASN A 217 1.79 -24.85 0.77
N MET A 218 1.07 -24.48 -0.30
CA MET A 218 0.09 -25.37 -0.94
C MET A 218 0.69 -26.64 -1.53
N GLN A 219 1.91 -26.60 -2.09
CA GLN A 219 2.56 -27.79 -2.64
C GLN A 219 2.95 -28.81 -1.57
N ASP A 220 3.36 -28.33 -0.39
CA ASP A 220 3.64 -29.18 0.75
C ASP A 220 2.37 -29.89 1.26
N PHE A 221 1.21 -29.24 1.18
CA PHE A 221 -0.07 -29.81 1.63
C PHE A 221 -0.66 -30.88 0.70
N ILE A 222 -0.39 -30.83 -0.61
CA ILE A 222 -0.84 -31.85 -1.58
C ILE A 222 0.03 -33.12 -1.51
N SER A 223 1.23 -33.01 -0.95
CA SER A 223 2.22 -34.10 -0.87
C SER A 223 2.06 -35.00 0.38
N CYS A 224 1.11 -34.70 1.27
CA CYS A 224 0.74 -35.51 2.46
C CYS A 224 -0.52 -36.36 2.19
#